data_AF-A0AAW9K4M3-F1
#
_entry.id   AF-A0AAW9K4M3-F1
#
_cell.length_a   1.000
_cell.length_b   1.000
_cell.length_c   1.000
_cell.angle_alpha   90.00
_cell.angle_beta   90.00
_cell.angle_gamma   90.00
#
_symmetry.space_group_name_H-M   'P 1'
#
loop_
_entity.id
_entity.type
_entity.pdbx_description
1 polymer ?
#
loop_
_entity_poly.entity_id
_entity_poly.type
_entity_poly.pdbx_seq_one_letter_code
_entity_poly.pdbx_strand_id
1 'polypeptide(L)'
;MAKQEEADKVVDNMLDNMLDEGKFNTFVPFGTASQDNPSFNASKYWRGPVWLDQALYGVEALQNYGYYDDAVRMSKKMFDNAEGLMGDGPIREN
;
A
#
# COMPACT_ATOMS: atom_id res chain seq x y z
N MET A 1 24.92 5.80 -5.72
CA MET A 1 24.12 4.85 -4.92
C MET A 1 23.92 5.48 -3.55
N ALA A 2 22.73 5.35 -2.96
CA ALA A 2 22.50 5.79 -1.58
C ALA A 2 23.44 5.02 -0.63
N LYS A 3 23.80 5.63 0.50
CA LYS A 3 24.56 4.96 1.56
C LYS A 3 23.64 3.98 2.30
N GLN A 4 24.20 2.92 2.89
CA GLN A 4 23.41 1.92 3.64
C GLN A 4 22.54 2.57 4.72
N GLU A 5 23.07 3.53 5.47
CA GLU A 5 22.33 4.28 6.50
C GLU A 5 21.12 5.06 5.93
N GLU A 6 21.22 5.55 4.70
CA GLU A 6 20.10 6.23 4.02
C GLU A 6 19.05 5.21 3.58
N ALA A 7 19.47 4.03 3.14
CA ALA A 7 18.56 2.94 2.80
C ALA A 7 17.78 2.44 4.03
N ASP A 8 18.47 2.23 5.16
CA ASP A 8 17.85 1.77 6.40
C ASP A 8 16.78 2.77 6.90
N LYS A 9 17.09 4.07 6.86
CA LYS A 9 16.11 5.12 7.19
C LYS A 9 14.91 5.15 6.24
N VAL A 10 15.10 4.84 4.97
CA VAL A 10 13.99 4.75 4.02
C VAL A 10 13.08 3.57 4.38
N VAL A 11 13.66 2.44 4.81
CA VAL A 11 12.90 1.27 5.28
C VAL A 11 12.10 1.59 6.54
N ASP A 12 12.73 2.19 7.56
CA ASP A 12 12.05 2.56 8.81
C ASP A 12 10.87 3.51 8.56
N ASN A 13 11.10 4.57 7.78
CA ASN A 13 10.03 5.49 7.40
C ASN A 13 8.94 4.80 6.57
N MET A 14 9.32 3.91 5.66
CA MET A 14 8.37 3.16 4.85
C MET A 14 7.43 2.35 5.74
N LEU A 15 7.96 1.64 6.74
CA LEU A 15 7.18 0.81 7.66
C LEU A 15 6.21 1.63 8.50
N ASP A 16 6.71 2.72 9.09
CA ASP A 16 5.90 3.64 9.90
C ASP A 16 4.74 4.23 9.09
N ASN A 17 4.93 4.50 7.80
CA ASN A 17 3.87 5.05 6.96
C ASN A 17 2.93 3.98 6.40
N MET A 18 3.47 2.82 5.99
CA MET A 18 2.70 1.77 5.32
C MET A 18 1.75 1.02 6.26
N LEU A 19 2.11 0.88 7.52
CA LEU A 19 1.32 0.15 8.52
C LEU A 19 0.37 1.05 9.33
N ASP A 20 0.54 2.37 9.24
CA ASP A 20 -0.30 3.37 9.89
C ASP A 20 -1.68 3.49 9.21
N GLU A 21 -2.73 3.29 9.99
CA GLU A 21 -4.13 3.34 9.57
C GLU A 21 -4.58 4.75 9.16
N GLY A 22 -3.93 5.80 9.68
CA GLY A 22 -4.14 7.19 9.28
C GLY A 22 -3.40 7.60 8.01
N LYS A 23 -2.72 6.66 7.35
CA LYS A 23 -1.87 6.91 6.17
C LYS A 23 -2.20 5.97 5.02
N PHE A 24 -1.52 4.82 4.94
CA PHE A 24 -1.65 3.89 3.81
C PHE A 24 -2.34 2.58 4.18
N ASN A 25 -2.48 2.25 5.47
CA ASN A 25 -3.21 1.07 5.93
C ASN A 25 -4.73 1.34 6.01
N THR A 26 -5.30 1.80 4.89
CA THR A 26 -6.72 2.14 4.79
C THR A 26 -7.59 0.90 4.56
N PHE A 27 -8.88 1.04 4.24
CA PHE A 27 -9.80 -0.08 4.01
C PHE A 27 -9.28 -1.05 2.93
N VAL A 28 -8.86 -0.50 1.78
CA VAL A 28 -8.01 -1.18 0.80
C VAL A 28 -6.63 -0.52 0.90
N PRO A 29 -5.57 -1.24 1.31
CA PRO A 29 -4.29 -0.60 1.64
C PRO A 29 -3.49 -0.15 0.42
N PHE A 30 -2.47 0.68 0.66
CA PHE A 30 -1.45 1.08 -0.32
C PHE A 30 -1.98 1.96 -1.47
N GLY A 31 -2.82 2.94 -1.12
CA GLY A 31 -3.25 3.98 -2.07
C GLY A 31 -2.09 4.82 -2.60
N THR A 32 -2.29 5.48 -3.75
CA THR A 32 -1.24 6.28 -4.40
C THR A 32 -0.84 7.55 -3.64
N ALA A 33 -1.60 7.93 -2.62
CA ALA A 33 -1.27 9.01 -1.71
C ALA A 33 -1.75 8.67 -0.29
N SER A 34 -0.95 9.07 0.70
CA SER A 34 -1.29 8.92 2.11
C SER A 34 -2.57 9.71 2.43
N GLN A 35 -3.41 9.19 3.33
CA GLN A 35 -4.61 9.89 3.80
C GLN A 35 -4.32 11.25 4.44
N ASP A 36 -3.16 11.41 5.09
CA ASP A 36 -2.72 12.67 5.69
C ASP A 36 -2.10 13.66 4.68
N ASN A 37 -2.02 13.30 3.40
CA ASN A 37 -1.50 14.20 2.37
C ASN A 37 -2.50 15.36 2.11
N PRO A 38 -2.09 16.64 2.12
CA PRO A 38 -2.99 17.77 1.85
C PRO A 38 -3.69 17.73 0.49
N SER A 39 -3.16 16.98 -0.46
CA SER A 39 -3.74 16.77 -1.79
C SER A 39 -4.49 15.45 -1.94
N PHE A 40 -4.66 14.67 -0.85
CA PHE A 40 -5.39 13.41 -0.85
C PHE A 40 -6.83 13.60 -1.35
N ASN A 41 -7.27 12.67 -2.19
CA ASN A 41 -8.63 12.59 -2.69
C ASN A 41 -8.91 11.15 -3.14
N ALA A 42 -9.82 10.48 -2.43
CA ALA A 42 -10.18 9.08 -2.66
C ALA A 42 -10.80 8.79 -4.04
N SER A 43 -11.18 9.81 -4.82
CA SER A 43 -11.79 9.66 -6.15
C SER A 43 -10.93 10.22 -7.28
N LYS A 44 -9.72 10.71 -6.98
CA LYS A 44 -8.81 11.25 -8.00
C LYS A 44 -7.68 10.26 -8.24
N TYR A 45 -7.76 9.53 -9.37
CA TYR A 45 -6.83 8.51 -9.89
C TYR A 45 -5.47 8.36 -9.17
N TRP A 46 -4.64 9.41 -9.16
CA TRP A 46 -3.27 9.37 -8.60
C TRP A 46 -3.08 10.13 -7.28
N ARG A 47 -4.17 10.37 -6.54
CA ARG A 47 -4.16 11.09 -5.27
C ARG A 47 -4.89 10.36 -4.15
N GLY A 48 -5.07 9.06 -4.25
CA GLY A 48 -5.75 8.29 -3.21
C GLY A 48 -6.11 6.85 -3.60
N PRO A 49 -6.71 6.61 -4.79
CA PRO A 49 -7.09 5.26 -5.20
C PRO A 49 -5.93 4.26 -5.17
N VAL A 50 -6.27 2.99 -5.04
CA VAL A 50 -5.32 1.88 -4.95
C VAL A 50 -5.14 1.27 -6.33
N TRP A 51 -3.90 1.21 -6.78
CA TRP A 51 -3.55 0.50 -8.00
C TRP A 51 -2.82 -0.80 -7.63
N LEU A 52 -3.18 -1.91 -8.27
CA LEU A 52 -2.65 -3.23 -7.92
C LEU A 52 -1.13 -3.34 -8.09
N ASP A 53 -0.53 -2.62 -9.03
CA ASP A 53 0.93 -2.57 -9.20
C ASP A 53 1.60 -1.87 -8.00
N GLN A 54 1.07 -0.72 -7.56
CA GLN A 54 1.59 0.00 -6.40
C GLN A 54 1.39 -0.78 -5.10
N ALA A 55 0.23 -1.41 -4.94
CA ALA A 55 -0.05 -2.29 -3.81
C ALA A 55 0.90 -3.49 -3.77
N LEU A 56 1.19 -4.09 -4.93
CA LEU A 56 2.16 -5.19 -5.04
C LEU A 56 3.56 -4.74 -4.61
N TYR A 57 4.04 -3.58 -5.08
CA TYR A 57 5.35 -3.07 -4.66
C TYR A 57 5.43 -2.84 -3.15
N GLY A 58 4.34 -2.40 -2.52
CA GLY A 58 4.25 -2.31 -1.08
C GLY A 58 4.41 -3.66 -0.38
N VAL A 59 3.64 -4.67 -0.81
CA VAL A 59 3.72 -6.03 -0.27
C VAL A 59 5.12 -6.63 -0.45
N GLU A 60 5.71 -6.49 -1.65
CA GLU A 60 7.05 -6.98 -1.94
C GLU A 60 8.11 -6.27 -1.08
N ALA A 61 7.97 -4.96 -0.86
CA ALA A 61 8.89 -4.24 -0.01
C ALA A 61 8.82 -4.72 1.45
N LEU A 62 7.62 -4.94 2.00
CA LEU A 62 7.46 -5.54 3.33
C LEU A 62 8.14 -6.91 3.40
N GLN A 63 7.91 -7.77 2.41
CA GLN A 63 8.54 -9.09 2.35
C GLN A 63 10.07 -9.03 2.26
N ASN A 64 10.61 -8.18 1.37
CA ASN A 64 12.04 -8.06 1.11
C ASN A 64 12.84 -7.55 2.32
N TYR A 65 12.20 -6.76 3.19
CA TYR A 65 12.82 -6.23 4.40
C TYR A 65 12.47 -7.03 5.68
N GLY A 66 11.85 -8.21 5.55
CA GLY A 66 11.65 -9.15 6.67
C GLY A 66 10.31 -9.02 7.41
N TYR A 67 9.37 -8.23 6.90
CA TYR A 67 8.04 -8.00 7.47
C TYR A 67 7.00 -8.90 6.80
N TYR A 68 7.28 -10.21 6.76
CA TYR A 68 6.46 -11.20 6.05
C TYR A 68 5.03 -11.28 6.59
N ASP A 69 4.86 -11.28 7.91
CA ASP A 69 3.52 -11.38 8.53
C ASP A 69 2.66 -10.16 8.20
N ASP A 70 3.27 -8.96 8.16
CA ASP A 70 2.60 -7.75 7.71
C ASP A 70 2.28 -7.79 6.23
N ALA A 71 3.19 -8.27 5.38
CA ALA A 71 2.92 -8.47 3.96
C ALA A 71 1.68 -9.36 3.75
N VAL A 72 1.62 -10.52 4.42
CA VAL A 72 0.47 -11.45 4.36
C VAL A 72 -0.80 -10.79 4.89
N ARG A 73 -0.73 -10.11 6.03
CA ARG A 73 -1.88 -9.42 6.64
C ARG A 73 -2.46 -8.37 5.70
N MET A 74 -1.61 -7.56 5.09
CA MET A 74 -2.02 -6.48 4.19
C MET A 74 -2.54 -7.03 2.85
N SER A 75 -1.94 -8.09 2.30
CA SER A 75 -2.49 -8.78 1.13
C SER A 75 -3.88 -9.34 1.40
N LYS A 76 -4.09 -10.02 2.53
CA LYS A 76 -5.42 -10.53 2.90
C LYS A 76 -6.44 -9.41 3.05
N LYS A 77 -6.06 -8.30 3.70
CA LYS A 77 -6.91 -7.11 3.82
C LYS A 77 -7.36 -6.60 2.45
N MET A 78 -6.48 -6.58 1.45
CA MET A 78 -6.86 -6.23 0.08
C MET A 78 -7.84 -7.24 -0.52
N PHE A 79 -7.58 -8.54 -0.35
CA PHE A 79 -8.47 -9.60 -0.86
C PHE A 79 -9.89 -9.54 -0.28
N ASP A 80 -9.98 -9.24 1.01
CA ASP A 80 -11.26 -9.22 1.73
C ASP A 80 -12.11 -7.96 1.42
N ASN A 81 -11.48 -6.87 0.96
CA ASN A 81 -12.12 -5.55 0.86
C ASN A 81 -12.19 -4.99 -0.57
N ALA A 82 -11.40 -5.49 -1.52
CA ALA A 82 -11.46 -5.04 -2.91
C ALA A 82 -12.75 -5.50 -3.60
N GLU A 83 -13.56 -4.54 -4.04
CA GLU A 83 -14.85 -4.81 -4.67
C GLU A 83 -14.70 -5.69 -5.91
N GLY A 84 -15.50 -6.75 -5.98
CA GLY A 84 -15.58 -7.62 -7.16
C GLY A 84 -14.39 -8.56 -7.37
N LEU A 85 -13.36 -8.54 -6.52
CA LEU A 85 -12.16 -9.37 -6.69
C LEU A 85 -12.46 -10.87 -6.70
N MET A 86 -13.41 -11.31 -5.87
CA MET A 86 -13.84 -12.71 -5.79
C MET A 86 -15.02 -13.05 -6.72
N GLY A 87 -15.42 -12.11 -7.57
CA GLY A 87 -16.50 -12.27 -8.55
C GLY A 87 -15.99 -12.68 -9.94
N ASP A 88 -16.89 -12.63 -10.91
CA ASP A 88 -16.66 -12.93 -12.33
C ASP A 88 -16.69 -11.68 -13.23
N GLY A 89 -16.70 -10.50 -12.62
CA GLY A 89 -16.68 -9.21 -13.32
C GLY A 89 -15.32 -8.91 -13.98
N PRO A 90 -15.29 -7.93 -14.91
CA PRO A 90 -14.04 -7.50 -15.52
C PRO A 90 -13.13 -6.81 -14.50
N ILE A 91 -11.81 -7.01 -14.67
CA ILE A 91 -10.78 -6.29 -13.91
C ILE A 91 -10.79 -4.81 -14.30
N ARG A 92 -10.68 -3.94 -13.30
CA ARG A 92 -10.59 -2.47 -13.44
C ARG A 92 -9.23 -1.96 -12.95
N GLU A 93 -8.99 -0.66 -13.12
CA GLU A 93 -7.70 -0.02 -12.83
C GLU A 93 -7.46 0.28 -11.33
N ASN A 94 -8.45 0.88 -10.66
CA ASN A 94 -8.39 1.33 -9.26
C ASN A 94 -9.79 1.54 -8.66
#